data_AF-A0A1W9JX35-F1
#
_entry.id   AF-A0A1W9JX35-F1
#
_cell.length_a   1.000
_cell.length_b   1.000
_cell.length_c   1.000
_cell.angle_alpha   90.00
_cell.angle_beta   90.00
_cell.angle_gamma   90.00
#
_symmetry.space_group_name_H-M   'P 1'
#
loop_
_entity.id
_entity.type
_entity.pdbx_description
1 polymer ?
#
loop_
_entity_poly.entity_id
_entity_poly.type
_entity_poly.pdbx_seq_one_letter_code
_entity_poly.pdbx_strand_id
1 'polypeptide(L)'
;MSKINGTIIGYDPGGNNSNGFALLRIQDNVATEIEIKTLDTTESILSQISNEDVIGLGVDTLSCWCTGDSGWRPADIWLRKKYPEVRNSVMSPNTLSGSMGINGMSVLIEVLKNKRNLILSETHPKVLYYALTKIKYDYKSNYLNMDLFLSKEIGIPIKTNNDHEWDAVISAYALLNGISGKWTRDLHQLPVINGRIVSPCGKTAYYWPDDSFYSP
;
A
#
# COMPACT_ATOMS: atom_id res chain seq x y z
N MET A 1 -23.64 -1.37 0.60
CA MET A 1 -22.32 -0.72 0.69
C MET A 1 -22.50 0.76 0.43
N SER A 2 -21.84 1.63 1.18
CA SER A 2 -21.81 3.07 0.89
C SER A 2 -21.14 3.30 -0.47
N LYS A 3 -21.64 4.26 -1.25
CA LYS A 3 -21.00 4.70 -2.49
C LYS A 3 -19.77 5.53 -2.14
N ILE A 4 -18.63 5.21 -2.73
CA ILE A 4 -17.38 5.95 -2.55
C ILE A 4 -17.14 6.77 -3.81
N ASN A 5 -16.90 8.06 -3.62
CA ASN A 5 -16.51 9.01 -4.65
C ASN A 5 -15.31 9.81 -4.11
N GLY A 6 -14.31 10.05 -4.96
CA GLY A 6 -13.13 10.83 -4.61
C GLY A 6 -11.84 10.22 -5.15
N THR A 7 -10.71 10.70 -4.64
CA THR A 7 -9.38 10.28 -5.08
C THR A 7 -8.70 9.40 -4.03
N ILE A 8 -8.21 8.22 -4.45
CA ILE A 8 -7.26 7.43 -3.66
C ILE A 8 -5.86 7.68 -4.21
N ILE A 9 -4.91 7.86 -3.30
CA ILE A 9 -3.49 7.92 -3.63
C ILE A 9 -2.83 6.60 -3.25
N GLY A 10 -1.99 6.08 -4.15
CA GLY A 10 -1.02 5.03 -3.89
C GLY A 10 0.38 5.62 -3.84
N TYR A 11 1.20 5.21 -2.88
CA TYR A 11 2.55 5.73 -2.67
C TYR A 11 3.55 4.62 -2.35
N ASP A 12 4.61 4.51 -3.15
CA ASP A 12 5.81 3.74 -2.81
C ASP A 12 6.96 4.69 -2.43
N PRO A 13 7.36 4.76 -1.13
CA PRO A 13 8.42 5.66 -0.69
C PRO A 13 9.82 5.17 -1.10
N GLY A 14 10.52 6.00 -1.88
CA GLY A 14 11.91 5.76 -2.27
C GLY A 14 12.85 6.92 -1.93
N GLY A 15 14.09 6.79 -2.40
CA GLY A 15 15.05 7.89 -2.42
C GLY A 15 14.71 8.93 -3.50
N ASN A 16 15.66 9.83 -3.78
CA ASN A 16 15.47 10.82 -4.82
C ASN A 16 15.22 10.15 -6.18
N ASN A 17 14.17 10.60 -6.90
CA ASN A 17 13.73 10.06 -8.20
C ASN A 17 13.20 8.62 -8.14
N SER A 18 12.76 8.16 -6.96
CA SER A 18 12.25 6.80 -6.76
C SER A 18 10.96 6.77 -5.94
N ASN A 19 10.18 7.86 -5.93
CA ASN A 19 8.90 7.91 -5.22
C ASN A 19 7.78 7.52 -6.19
N GLY A 20 7.33 6.26 -6.13
CA GLY A 20 6.21 5.80 -6.95
C GLY A 20 4.90 6.46 -6.51
N PHE A 21 4.13 6.99 -7.44
CA PHE A 21 2.87 7.68 -7.15
C PHE A 21 1.77 7.24 -8.11
N ALA A 22 0.62 6.91 -7.55
CA ALA A 22 -0.60 6.61 -8.28
C ALA A 22 -1.76 7.47 -7.75
N LEU A 23 -2.53 8.09 -8.63
CA LEU A 23 -3.72 8.86 -8.30
C LEU A 23 -4.90 8.19 -9.00
N LEU A 24 -5.74 7.52 -8.22
CA LEU A 24 -6.88 6.74 -8.69
C LEU A 24 -8.18 7.49 -8.40
N ARG A 25 -8.90 7.91 -9.44
CA ARG A 25 -10.21 8.56 -9.30
C ARG A 25 -11.31 7.52 -9.28
N ILE A 26 -12.25 7.67 -8.35
CA ILE A 26 -13.32 6.71 -8.10
C ILE A 26 -14.67 7.40 -8.15
N GLN A 27 -15.60 6.76 -8.85
CA GLN A 27 -17.00 7.13 -8.86
C GLN A 27 -17.87 5.90 -8.61
N ASP A 28 -18.76 5.98 -7.63
CA ASP A 28 -19.67 4.89 -7.25
C ASP A 28 -18.96 3.55 -7.00
N ASN A 29 -17.81 3.58 -6.31
CA ASN A 29 -16.91 2.42 -6.05
C ASN A 29 -16.18 1.85 -7.27
N VAL A 30 -16.24 2.51 -8.43
CA VAL A 30 -15.57 2.08 -9.66
C VAL A 30 -14.42 3.05 -9.96
N ALA A 31 -13.25 2.50 -10.25
CA ALA A 31 -12.13 3.28 -10.75
C ALA A 31 -12.46 3.82 -12.16
N THR A 32 -12.31 5.12 -12.36
CA THR A 32 -12.63 5.77 -13.65
C THR A 32 -11.39 6.26 -14.37
N GLU A 33 -10.34 6.62 -13.64
CA GLU A 33 -9.10 7.15 -14.18
C GLU A 33 -7.95 6.85 -13.22
N ILE A 34 -6.75 6.68 -13.77
CA ILE A 34 -5.52 6.65 -12.98
C ILE A 34 -4.43 7.48 -13.64
N GLU A 35 -3.74 8.27 -12.82
CA GLU A 35 -2.47 8.91 -13.18
C GLU A 35 -1.34 8.18 -12.44
N ILE A 36 -0.25 7.86 -13.14
CA ILE A 36 0.88 7.10 -12.62
C ILE A 36 2.16 7.84 -12.96
N LYS A 37 3.04 8.04 -11.96
CA LYS A 37 4.33 8.73 -12.14
C LYS A 37 5.33 8.37 -11.06
N THR A 38 6.60 8.54 -11.40
CA THR A 38 7.70 8.56 -10.43
C THR A 38 8.05 9.99 -10.10
N LEU A 39 7.98 10.37 -8.83
CA LEU A 39 8.34 11.70 -8.35
C LEU A 39 9.75 11.73 -7.77
N ASP A 40 10.33 12.92 -7.80
CA ASP A 40 11.70 13.20 -7.36
C ASP A 40 11.83 13.20 -5.84
N THR A 41 10.88 13.80 -5.12
CA THR A 41 10.98 14.04 -3.67
C THR A 41 9.66 13.80 -2.94
N THR A 42 9.73 13.68 -1.61
CA THR A 42 8.56 13.66 -0.73
C THR A 42 7.76 14.96 -0.78
N GLU A 43 8.41 16.11 -0.99
CA GLU A 43 7.73 17.39 -1.14
C GLU A 43 6.85 17.41 -2.40
N SER A 44 7.33 16.83 -3.50
CA SER A 44 6.53 16.66 -4.71
C SER A 44 5.32 15.77 -4.47
N ILE A 45 5.44 14.71 -3.67
CA ILE A 45 4.30 13.88 -3.25
C ILE A 45 3.27 14.72 -2.48
N LEU A 46 3.72 15.49 -1.48
CA LEU A 46 2.85 16.34 -0.67
C LEU A 46 2.13 17.41 -1.49
N SER A 47 2.83 18.03 -2.44
CA SER A 47 2.26 19.01 -3.37
C SER A 47 1.16 18.39 -4.23
N GLN A 48 1.36 17.20 -4.78
CA GLN A 48 0.34 16.48 -5.55
C GLN A 48 -0.90 16.18 -4.70
N ILE A 49 -0.72 15.64 -3.49
CA ILE A 49 -1.82 15.29 -2.58
C ILE A 49 -2.62 16.53 -2.17
N SER A 50 -1.96 17.68 -1.99
CA SER A 50 -2.60 18.91 -1.53
C SER A 50 -3.59 19.50 -2.54
N ASN A 51 -3.38 19.23 -3.84
CA ASN A 51 -4.22 19.75 -4.93
C ASN A 51 -5.46 18.89 -5.24
N GLU A 52 -5.63 17.77 -4.55
CA GLU A 52 -6.65 16.76 -4.86
C GLU A 52 -7.65 16.57 -3.71
N ASP A 53 -8.89 16.18 -4.04
CA ASP A 53 -9.88 15.76 -3.05
C ASP A 53 -9.66 14.29 -2.64
N VAL A 54 -8.60 14.10 -1.84
CA VAL A 54 -8.12 12.78 -1.45
C VAL A 54 -8.94 12.21 -0.29
N ILE A 55 -9.54 11.04 -0.52
CA ILE A 55 -10.32 10.27 0.47
C ILE A 55 -9.49 9.19 1.17
N GLY A 56 -8.37 8.76 0.57
CA GLY A 56 -7.44 7.84 1.21
C GLY A 56 -6.07 7.78 0.57
N LEU A 57 -5.10 7.28 1.34
CA LEU A 57 -3.70 7.12 0.96
C LEU A 57 -3.22 5.71 1.37
N GLY A 58 -2.96 4.87 0.37
CA GLY A 58 -2.33 3.56 0.52
C GLY A 58 -0.82 3.67 0.31
N VAL A 59 -0.01 3.11 1.21
CA VAL A 59 1.45 3.28 1.18
C VAL A 59 2.18 1.95 1.34
N ASP A 60 3.21 1.72 0.52
CA ASP A 60 4.19 0.62 0.69
C ASP A 60 5.23 0.97 1.76
N THR A 61 4.79 1.07 3.02
CA THR A 61 5.67 1.28 4.16
C THR A 61 5.00 0.94 5.48
N LEU A 62 5.79 0.95 6.55
CA LEU A 62 5.30 0.83 7.91
C LEU A 62 4.52 2.09 8.31
N SER A 63 3.23 1.93 8.62
CA SER A 63 2.40 2.98 9.23
C SER A 63 2.38 2.91 10.77
N CYS A 64 2.91 1.82 11.32
CA CYS A 64 3.11 1.63 12.76
C CYS A 64 4.37 0.80 13.01
N TRP A 65 4.89 0.87 14.24
CA TRP A 65 6.04 0.10 14.72
C TRP A 65 5.66 -0.78 15.92
N CYS A 66 6.54 -1.71 16.28
CA CYS A 66 6.40 -2.52 17.49
C CYS A 66 7.66 -2.38 18.36
N THR A 67 7.49 -2.31 19.68
CA THR A 67 8.63 -2.28 20.63
C THR A 67 9.19 -3.67 20.95
N GLY A 68 8.66 -4.73 20.34
CA GLY A 68 9.11 -6.10 20.54
C GLY A 68 10.42 -6.41 19.79
N ASP A 69 10.82 -7.68 19.82
CA ASP A 69 12.09 -8.14 19.25
C ASP A 69 12.21 -7.78 17.77
N SER A 70 13.33 -7.13 17.42
CA SER A 70 13.65 -6.65 16.07
C SER A 70 12.58 -5.76 15.43
N GLY A 71 11.66 -5.21 16.23
CA GLY A 71 10.54 -4.40 15.75
C GLY A 71 9.43 -5.18 15.05
N TRP A 72 9.45 -6.52 15.06
CA TRP A 72 8.45 -7.32 14.35
C TRP A 72 7.02 -7.04 14.83
N ARG A 73 6.12 -6.77 13.88
CA ARG A 73 4.70 -6.55 14.15
C ARG A 73 3.91 -7.84 13.96
N PRO A 74 2.73 -7.98 14.58
CA PRO A 74 1.85 -9.13 14.34
C PRO A 74 1.56 -9.37 12.86
N ALA A 75 1.36 -8.30 12.07
CA ALA A 75 1.17 -8.37 10.63
C ALA A 75 2.37 -9.02 9.91
N ASP A 76 3.59 -8.60 10.23
CA ASP A 76 4.81 -9.12 9.61
C ASP A 76 4.99 -10.62 9.90
N ILE A 77 4.80 -11.00 11.16
CA ILE A 77 4.91 -12.41 11.59
C ILE A 77 3.83 -13.24 10.90
N TRP A 78 2.61 -12.71 10.78
CA TRP A 78 1.51 -13.38 10.10
C TRP A 78 1.81 -13.59 8.62
N LEU A 79 2.26 -12.56 7.90
CA LEU A 79 2.61 -12.66 6.48
C LEU A 79 3.72 -13.69 6.23
N ARG A 80 4.77 -13.68 7.06
CA ARG A 80 5.88 -14.64 6.95
C ARG A 80 5.44 -16.08 7.17
N LYS A 81 4.48 -16.32 8.07
CA LYS A 81 3.93 -17.65 8.33
C LYS A 81 2.96 -18.09 7.25
N LYS A 82 2.12 -17.17 6.75
CA LYS A 82 1.08 -17.45 5.76
C LYS A 82 1.65 -17.67 4.35
N TYR A 83 2.74 -16.97 3.99
CA TYR A 83 3.35 -17.01 2.66
C TYR A 83 4.85 -17.38 2.73
N PRO A 84 5.18 -18.65 3.05
CA PRO A 84 6.57 -19.06 3.25
C PRO A 84 7.46 -18.87 2.03
N GLU A 85 6.92 -18.93 0.81
CA GLU A 85 7.62 -18.81 -0.47
C GLU A 85 8.18 -17.41 -0.74
N VAL A 86 7.55 -16.39 -0.15
CA VAL A 86 7.92 -14.97 -0.26
C VAL A 86 8.23 -14.35 1.10
N ARG A 87 8.44 -15.17 2.14
CA ARG A 87 8.71 -14.68 3.51
C ARG A 87 9.88 -13.71 3.59
N ASN A 88 10.88 -13.87 2.72
CA ASN A 88 12.08 -13.02 2.70
C ASN A 88 11.80 -11.61 2.15
N SER A 89 10.66 -11.39 1.50
CA SER A 89 10.17 -10.07 1.13
C SER A 89 9.62 -9.30 2.32
N VAL A 90 9.32 -9.96 3.45
CA VAL A 90 8.92 -9.33 4.70
C VAL A 90 10.16 -9.15 5.57
N MET A 91 10.67 -7.93 5.61
CA MET A 91 11.84 -7.53 6.37
C MET A 91 11.45 -6.97 7.75
N SER A 92 12.35 -7.08 8.73
CA SER A 92 12.12 -6.48 10.04
C SER A 92 12.22 -4.96 9.94
N PRO A 93 11.42 -4.18 10.69
CA PRO A 93 11.56 -2.72 10.72
C PRO A 93 12.98 -2.23 11.00
N ASN A 94 13.72 -2.94 11.85
CA ASN A 94 15.12 -2.60 12.19
C ASN A 94 16.12 -2.76 11.03
N THR A 95 15.71 -3.40 9.94
CA THR A 95 16.56 -3.71 8.77
C THR A 95 16.12 -3.00 7.50
N LEU A 96 15.05 -2.19 7.55
CA LEU A 96 14.59 -1.45 6.39
C LEU A 96 15.58 -0.34 6.02
N SER A 97 15.61 -0.01 4.72
CA SER A 97 16.31 1.19 4.27
C SER A 97 15.68 2.44 4.91
N GLY A 98 16.51 3.45 5.18
CA GLY A 98 16.05 4.70 5.80
C GLY A 98 14.96 5.40 4.99
N SER A 99 15.00 5.32 3.65
CA SER A 99 13.98 5.93 2.79
C SER A 99 12.60 5.33 3.01
N MET A 100 12.47 4.00 3.11
CA MET A 100 11.17 3.37 3.36
C MET A 100 10.60 3.78 4.72
N GLY A 101 11.42 3.72 5.78
CA GLY A 101 10.97 4.02 7.13
C GLY A 101 10.73 5.51 7.43
N ILE A 102 11.45 6.42 6.78
CA ILE A 102 11.39 7.86 7.07
C ILE A 102 10.47 8.60 6.10
N ASN A 103 10.63 8.41 4.79
CA ASN A 103 9.91 9.21 3.79
C ASN A 103 8.42 8.90 3.81
N GLY A 104 8.09 7.61 3.86
CA GLY A 104 6.72 7.14 3.99
C GLY A 104 6.02 7.71 5.23
N MET A 105 6.63 7.54 6.40
CA MET A 105 6.10 8.06 7.67
C MET A 105 5.97 9.59 7.68
N SER A 106 6.95 10.31 7.10
CA SER A 106 6.91 11.78 7.03
C SER A 106 5.73 12.27 6.19
N VAL A 107 5.48 11.64 5.04
CA VAL A 107 4.30 11.96 4.22
C VAL A 107 3.01 11.65 4.97
N LEU A 108 2.89 10.49 5.61
CA LEU A 108 1.70 10.12 6.39
C LEU A 108 1.39 11.16 7.49
N ILE A 109 2.39 11.58 8.25
CA ILE A 109 2.23 12.59 9.31
C ILE A 109 1.80 13.93 8.71
N GLU A 110 2.42 14.37 7.63
CA GLU A 110 2.17 15.71 7.10
C GLU A 110 0.84 15.85 6.38
N VAL A 111 0.41 14.81 5.67
CA VAL A 111 -0.92 14.80 5.06
C VAL A 111 -2.03 14.90 6.11
N LEU A 112 -1.87 14.26 7.27
CA LEU A 112 -2.86 14.32 8.36
C LEU A 112 -2.98 15.69 9.03
N LYS A 113 -1.94 16.55 8.95
CA LYS A 113 -2.04 17.93 9.45
C LYS A 113 -2.99 18.76 8.59
N ASN A 114 -3.05 18.48 7.29
CA ASN A 114 -3.75 19.29 6.30
C ASN A 114 -5.09 18.69 5.84
N LYS A 115 -5.29 17.38 5.96
CA LYS A 115 -6.52 16.68 5.54
C LYS A 115 -7.16 15.93 6.72
N ARG A 116 -8.37 16.35 7.09
CA ARG A 116 -9.20 15.66 8.08
C ARG A 116 -9.95 14.50 7.41
N ASN A 117 -10.16 13.40 8.13
CA ASN A 117 -10.92 12.21 7.69
C ASN A 117 -10.29 11.40 6.54
N LEU A 118 -8.97 11.51 6.34
CA LEU A 118 -8.27 10.68 5.37
C LEU A 118 -8.11 9.23 5.87
N ILE A 119 -8.42 8.25 5.04
CA ILE A 119 -8.15 6.84 5.34
C ILE A 119 -6.73 6.52 4.94
N LEU A 120 -5.90 6.16 5.92
CA LEU A 120 -4.54 5.69 5.69
C LEU A 120 -4.49 4.17 5.69
N SER A 121 -3.85 3.57 4.70
CA SER A 121 -3.55 2.14 4.73
C SER A 121 -2.10 1.81 4.40
N GLU A 122 -1.59 0.82 5.09
CA GLU A 122 -0.36 0.13 4.75
C GLU A 122 -0.62 -0.96 3.70
N THR A 123 0.36 -1.19 2.83
CA THR A 123 0.38 -2.28 1.85
C THR A 123 1.76 -2.93 1.83
N HIS A 124 1.84 -4.18 1.37
CA HIS A 124 3.11 -4.87 1.10
C HIS A 124 3.04 -5.51 -0.29
N PRO A 125 3.27 -4.71 -1.35
CA PRO A 125 3.04 -5.03 -2.77
C PRO A 125 3.52 -6.41 -3.19
N LYS A 126 4.76 -6.76 -2.83
CA LYS A 126 5.40 -8.02 -3.27
C LYS A 126 4.71 -9.26 -2.70
N VAL A 127 4.30 -9.18 -1.44
CA VAL A 127 3.60 -10.29 -0.77
C VAL A 127 2.13 -10.31 -1.17
N LEU A 128 1.52 -9.14 -1.36
CA LEU A 128 0.14 -9.02 -1.83
C LEU A 128 -0.02 -9.57 -3.25
N TYR A 129 0.90 -9.24 -4.15
CA TYR A 129 0.95 -9.80 -5.51
C TYR A 129 1.04 -11.33 -5.47
N TYR A 130 1.95 -11.88 -4.66
CA TYR A 130 2.07 -13.32 -4.50
C TYR A 130 0.81 -13.94 -3.91
N ALA A 131 0.18 -13.29 -2.92
CA ALA A 131 -1.05 -13.76 -2.34
C ALA A 131 -2.11 -13.92 -3.44
N LEU A 132 -2.33 -12.87 -4.23
CA LEU A 132 -3.38 -12.80 -5.26
C LEU A 132 -3.11 -13.71 -6.47
N THR A 133 -1.85 -13.91 -6.88
CA THR A 133 -1.51 -14.59 -8.14
C THR A 133 -0.81 -15.93 -7.98
N LYS A 134 -0.26 -16.21 -6.79
CA LYS A 134 0.71 -17.30 -6.53
C LYS A 134 2.00 -17.23 -7.37
N ILE A 135 2.25 -16.10 -8.02
CA ILE A 135 3.46 -15.86 -8.82
C ILE A 135 4.41 -14.98 -8.01
N LYS A 136 5.69 -15.33 -8.00
CA LYS A 136 6.72 -14.50 -7.35
C LYS A 136 6.85 -13.17 -8.08
N TYR A 137 6.99 -12.10 -7.30
CA TYR A 137 7.21 -10.76 -7.83
C TYR A 137 8.51 -10.70 -8.64
N ASP A 138 8.40 -10.31 -9.91
CA ASP A 138 9.54 -10.09 -10.82
C ASP A 138 9.14 -9.05 -11.88
N TYR A 139 9.05 -7.79 -11.46
CA TYR A 139 8.68 -6.70 -12.35
C TYR A 139 9.62 -6.60 -13.57
N LYS A 140 10.93 -6.74 -13.34
CA LYS A 140 11.95 -6.61 -14.40
C LYS A 140 11.71 -7.56 -15.58
N SER A 141 11.31 -8.80 -15.30
CA SER A 141 11.09 -9.79 -16.35
C SER A 141 9.63 -9.87 -16.80
N ASN A 142 8.67 -9.37 -16.01
CA ASN A 142 7.25 -9.67 -16.18
C ASN A 142 6.30 -8.47 -16.09
N TYR A 143 6.81 -7.24 -16.21
CA TYR A 143 6.01 -6.01 -16.05
C TYR A 143 4.73 -6.00 -16.88
N LEU A 144 4.74 -6.47 -18.13
CA LEU A 144 3.55 -6.53 -18.98
C LEU A 144 2.42 -7.36 -18.37
N ASN A 145 2.71 -8.56 -17.85
CA ASN A 145 1.69 -9.40 -17.23
C ASN A 145 1.24 -8.83 -15.87
N MET A 146 2.15 -8.19 -15.14
CA MET A 146 1.84 -7.53 -13.87
C MET A 146 0.94 -6.29 -14.07
N ASP A 147 1.16 -5.50 -15.12
CA ASP A 147 0.29 -4.40 -15.54
C ASP A 147 -1.06 -4.91 -16.03
N LEU A 148 -1.09 -5.98 -16.82
CA LEU A 148 -2.34 -6.62 -17.27
C LEU A 148 -3.16 -7.15 -16.09
N PHE A 149 -2.49 -7.72 -15.08
CA PHE A 149 -3.15 -8.13 -13.84
C PHE A 149 -3.83 -6.95 -13.15
N LEU A 150 -3.11 -5.86 -12.86
CA LEU A 150 -3.72 -4.68 -12.24
C LEU A 150 -4.79 -4.05 -13.11
N SER A 151 -4.63 -4.06 -14.43
CA SER A 151 -5.63 -3.55 -15.37
C SER A 151 -6.95 -4.31 -15.25
N LYS A 152 -6.88 -5.64 -15.16
CA LYS A 152 -8.05 -6.51 -14.98
C LYS A 152 -8.71 -6.28 -13.62
N GLU A 153 -7.90 -6.21 -12.56
CA GLU A 153 -8.39 -6.08 -11.19
C GLU A 153 -9.02 -4.71 -10.88
N ILE A 154 -8.44 -3.64 -11.44
CA ILE A 154 -8.95 -2.27 -11.26
C ILE A 154 -10.06 -1.95 -12.28
N GLY A 155 -10.02 -2.56 -13.46
CA GLY A 155 -11.02 -2.35 -14.52
C GLY A 155 -10.71 -1.21 -15.49
N ILE A 156 -9.48 -0.67 -15.45
CA ILE A 156 -8.98 0.37 -16.37
C ILE A 156 -7.56 0.02 -16.83
N PRO A 157 -7.09 0.50 -18.00
CA PRO A 157 -5.73 0.23 -18.47
C PRO A 157 -4.67 0.78 -17.50
N ILE A 158 -3.76 -0.09 -17.05
CA ILE A 158 -2.58 0.25 -16.27
C ILE A 158 -1.35 0.12 -17.18
N LYS A 159 -0.47 1.11 -17.09
CA LYS A 159 0.85 1.09 -17.73
C LYS A 159 1.84 1.75 -16.80
N THR A 160 2.81 0.98 -16.32
CA THR A 160 3.86 1.45 -15.42
C THR A 160 5.22 1.42 -16.12
N ASN A 161 6.14 2.29 -15.69
CA ASN A 161 7.49 2.38 -16.26
C ASN A 161 8.55 1.70 -15.39
N ASN A 162 8.26 1.49 -14.10
CA ASN A 162 9.15 0.86 -13.13
C ASN A 162 8.37 0.21 -11.98
N ASP A 163 9.08 -0.50 -11.11
CA ASP A 163 8.53 -1.20 -9.96
C ASP A 163 7.94 -0.25 -8.92
N HIS A 164 8.50 0.94 -8.73
CA HIS A 164 7.95 1.95 -7.81
C HIS A 164 6.53 2.38 -8.21
N GLU A 165 6.32 2.67 -9.50
CA GLU A 165 5.00 2.99 -10.04
C GLU A 165 4.01 1.85 -9.83
N TRP A 166 4.45 0.60 -10.05
CA TRP A 166 3.62 -0.58 -9.85
C TRP A 166 3.24 -0.80 -8.38
N ASP A 167 4.21 -0.69 -7.48
CA ASP A 167 4.04 -0.82 -6.03
C ASP A 167 3.10 0.28 -5.49
N ALA A 168 3.11 1.48 -6.08
CA ALA A 168 2.14 2.53 -5.82
C ALA A 168 0.72 2.19 -6.31
N VAL A 169 0.56 1.68 -7.54
CA VAL A 169 -0.78 1.32 -8.07
C VAL A 169 -1.42 0.21 -7.23
N ILE A 170 -0.67 -0.84 -6.86
CA ILE A 170 -1.23 -1.92 -6.04
C ILE A 170 -1.58 -1.43 -4.62
N SER A 171 -0.86 -0.43 -4.09
CA SER A 171 -1.21 0.21 -2.81
C SER A 171 -2.55 0.98 -2.89
N ALA A 172 -2.80 1.68 -4.01
CA ALA A 172 -4.11 2.30 -4.26
C ALA A 172 -5.23 1.25 -4.41
N TYR A 173 -4.97 0.15 -5.13
CA TYR A 173 -5.91 -0.96 -5.30
C TYR A 173 -6.24 -1.65 -3.97
N ALA A 174 -5.24 -1.89 -3.11
CA ALA A 174 -5.44 -2.50 -1.80
C ALA A 174 -6.37 -1.63 -0.94
N LEU A 175 -6.13 -0.32 -0.92
CA LEU A 175 -7.00 0.61 -0.22
C LEU A 175 -8.41 0.62 -0.79
N LEU A 176 -8.58 0.68 -2.12
CA LEU A 176 -9.90 0.62 -2.78
C LEU A 176 -10.70 -0.61 -2.34
N ASN A 177 -10.07 -1.80 -2.32
CA ASN A 177 -10.74 -3.03 -1.88
C ASN A 177 -11.11 -3.00 -0.41
N GLY A 178 -10.25 -2.42 0.44
CA GLY A 178 -10.55 -2.23 1.86
C GLY A 178 -11.74 -1.31 2.09
N ILE A 179 -11.72 -0.10 1.53
CA ILE A 179 -12.77 0.89 1.78
C ILE A 179 -14.10 0.52 1.13
N SER A 180 -14.08 -0.19 -0.01
CA SER A 180 -15.29 -0.73 -0.65
C SER A 180 -15.88 -1.94 0.10
N GLY A 181 -15.18 -2.45 1.12
CA GLY A 181 -15.61 -3.61 1.90
C GLY A 181 -15.43 -4.95 1.19
N LYS A 182 -14.69 -4.98 0.06
CA LYS A 182 -14.33 -6.24 -0.62
C LYS A 182 -13.31 -7.04 0.19
N TRP A 183 -12.36 -6.36 0.83
CA TRP A 183 -11.39 -6.97 1.74
C TRP A 183 -11.75 -6.59 3.16
N THR A 184 -12.12 -7.58 3.97
CA THR A 184 -12.64 -7.34 5.32
C THR A 184 -11.58 -7.49 6.41
N ARG A 185 -10.45 -8.11 6.07
CA ARG A 185 -9.35 -8.34 7.01
C ARG A 185 -8.43 -7.13 7.10
N ASP A 186 -8.18 -6.70 8.33
CA ASP A 186 -7.18 -5.68 8.66
C ASP A 186 -6.06 -6.32 9.50
N LEU A 187 -4.85 -6.39 8.97
CA LEU A 187 -3.71 -7.03 9.63
C LEU A 187 -3.23 -6.24 10.87
N HIS A 188 -3.59 -4.96 11.02
CA HIS A 188 -3.34 -4.21 12.26
C HIS A 188 -4.22 -4.66 13.42
N GLN A 189 -5.30 -5.40 13.18
CA GLN A 189 -6.16 -5.96 14.23
C GLN A 189 -5.65 -7.30 14.80
N LEU A 190 -4.53 -7.81 14.27
CA LEU A 190 -3.93 -9.03 14.79
C LEU A 190 -3.40 -8.83 16.22
N PRO A 191 -3.53 -9.84 17.11
CA PRO A 191 -3.16 -9.70 18.50
C PRO A 191 -1.65 -9.49 18.67
N VAL A 192 -1.29 -8.55 19.56
CA VAL A 192 0.10 -8.26 19.93
C VAL A 192 0.53 -9.24 21.02
N ILE A 193 1.46 -10.13 20.68
CA ILE A 193 1.97 -11.16 21.62
C ILE A 193 3.16 -10.64 22.43
N ASN A 194 4.05 -9.86 21.80
CA ASN A 194 5.24 -9.29 22.44
C ASN A 194 5.41 -7.82 22.00
N GLY A 195 5.69 -6.93 22.95
CA GLY A 195 5.86 -5.49 22.72
C GLY A 195 4.55 -4.69 22.72
N ARG A 196 4.64 -3.45 22.26
CA ARG A 196 3.52 -2.51 22.10
C ARG A 196 3.56 -1.91 20.70
N ILE A 197 2.39 -1.72 20.10
CA ILE A 197 2.28 -0.98 18.85
C ILE A 197 2.45 0.50 19.11
N VAL A 198 3.27 1.14 18.29
CA VAL A 198 3.50 2.59 18.24
C VAL A 198 2.96 3.10 16.91
N SER A 199 1.99 4.00 16.95
CA SER A 199 1.32 4.51 15.74
C SER A 199 1.45 6.03 15.64
N PRO A 200 2.55 6.55 15.03
CA PRO A 200 2.82 7.99 14.99
C PRO A 200 1.78 8.79 14.22
N CYS A 201 1.17 8.20 13.19
CA CYS A 201 0.12 8.80 12.38
C CYS A 201 -1.30 8.38 12.83
N GLY A 202 -1.45 7.87 14.06
CA GLY A 202 -2.75 7.48 14.60
C GLY A 202 -3.29 6.20 13.99
N LYS A 203 -4.59 6.17 13.69
CA LYS A 203 -5.25 4.96 13.19
C LYS A 203 -4.98 4.78 11.70
N THR A 204 -4.37 3.65 11.34
CA THR A 204 -4.18 3.20 9.97
C THR A 204 -4.75 1.79 9.80
N ALA A 205 -5.11 1.42 8.57
CA ALA A 205 -5.55 0.09 8.21
C ALA A 205 -4.43 -0.69 7.50
N TYR A 206 -4.55 -2.01 7.46
CA TYR A 206 -3.72 -2.87 6.62
C TYR A 206 -4.60 -3.93 5.98
N TYR A 207 -5.32 -3.51 4.94
CA TYR A 207 -6.32 -4.34 4.27
C TYR A 207 -5.68 -5.52 3.56
N TRP A 208 -6.29 -6.69 3.69
CA TRP A 208 -5.78 -7.93 3.10
C TRP A 208 -6.91 -8.78 2.50
N PRO A 209 -6.70 -9.44 1.35
CA PRO A 209 -7.69 -10.33 0.77
C PRO A 209 -7.97 -11.53 1.67
N ASP A 210 -9.24 -11.89 1.78
CA ASP A 210 -9.67 -13.10 2.49
C ASP A 210 -9.30 -14.37 1.72
N ASP A 211 -9.28 -15.50 2.42
CA ASP A 211 -8.88 -16.79 1.84
C ASP A 211 -9.79 -17.27 0.70
N SER A 212 -10.99 -16.69 0.56
CA SER A 212 -11.95 -16.97 -0.52
C SER A 212 -11.53 -16.42 -1.88
N PHE A 213 -10.55 -15.52 -1.95
CA PHE A 213 -10.05 -14.96 -3.21
C PHE A 213 -9.07 -15.91 -3.94
N TYR A 214 -8.69 -17.03 -3.31
CA TYR A 214 -7.81 -18.04 -3.90
C TYR A 214 -8.63 -19.15 -4.57
N SER A 215 -9.35 -18.86 -5.64
CA SER A 215 -9.83 -19.92 -6.54
C SER A 215 -8.74 -20.23 -7.58
N PRO A 216 -8.40 -21.51 -7.81
CA PRO A 216 -7.44 -21.92 -8.84
C PRO A 216 -7.90 -21.56 -10.25
#